data_AF-A0A1B2F688-F1
#
_entry.id   AF-A0A1B2F688-F1
#
_cell.length_a   1.000
_cell.length_b   1.000
_cell.length_c   1.000
_cell.angle_alpha   90.00
_cell.angle_beta   90.00
_cell.angle_gamma   90.00
#
_symmetry.space_group_name_H-M   'P 1'
#
loop_
_entity.id
_entity.type
_entity.pdbx_description
1 polymer ?
#
loop_
_entity_poly.entity_id
_entity_poly.type
_entity_poly.pdbx_seq_one_letter_code
_entity_poly.pdbx_strand_id
1 'polypeptide(L)' 'MSETMKVRIDGELVDREIAQITRAIQEDGSIHEYPEPKLEQGEVVFRPDDDPAPIIVVRTIPA' A
#
# COMPACT_ATOMS: atom_id res chain seq x y z
N MET A 1 12.32 -14.61 -7.57
CA MET A 1 11.15 -13.92 -8.14
C MET A 1 10.68 -12.94 -7.08
N SER A 2 10.52 -11.66 -7.41
CA SER A 2 9.96 -10.70 -6.45
C SER A 2 8.48 -10.98 -6.25
N GLU A 3 8.01 -10.94 -5.01
CA GLU A 3 6.58 -11.06 -4.71
C GLU A 3 5.85 -9.77 -5.09
N THR A 4 4.63 -9.90 -5.60
CA THR A 4 3.79 -8.78 -6.03
C THR A 4 2.45 -8.81 -5.29
N MET A 5 1.81 -7.66 -5.21
CA MET A 5 0.45 -7.51 -4.67
C MET A 5 -0.42 -6.67 -5.61
N LYS A 6 -1.74 -6.84 -5.51
CA LYS A 6 -2.69 -5.98 -6.23
C LYS A 6 -2.83 -4.64 -5.51
N VAL A 7 -2.68 -3.56 -6.28
CA VAL A 7 -2.91 -2.19 -5.85
C VAL A 7 -3.80 -1.49 -6.88
N ARG A 8 -4.45 -0.40 -6.48
CA ARG A 8 -5.25 0.43 -7.37
C ARG A 8 -4.50 1.70 -7.75
N ILE A 9 -4.34 1.95 -9.04
CA ILE A 9 -3.72 3.16 -9.60
C ILE A 9 -4.66 3.70 -10.66
N ASP A 10 -5.05 4.97 -10.58
CA ASP A 10 -6.01 5.61 -11.50
C ASP A 10 -7.32 4.80 -11.71
N GLY A 11 -7.75 4.09 -10.67
CA GLY A 11 -8.96 3.26 -10.70
C GLY A 11 -8.76 1.82 -11.18
N GLU A 12 -7.58 1.48 -11.73
CA GLU A 12 -7.27 0.15 -12.25
C GLU A 12 -6.49 -0.70 -11.25
N LEU A 13 -6.79 -2.00 -11.19
CA LEU A 13 -6.05 -2.97 -10.38
C LEU A 13 -4.83 -3.49 -11.12
N VAL A 14 -3.64 -3.23 -10.59
CA VAL A 14 -2.36 -3.61 -11.19
C VAL A 14 -1.49 -4.39 -10.19
N ASP A 15 -0.55 -5.18 -10.69
CA ASP A 15 0.46 -5.83 -9.84
C ASP A 15 1.61 -4.88 -9.54
N ARG A 16 1.93 -4.72 -8.26
CA ARG A 16 3.07 -3.93 -7.78
C ARG A 16 3.99 -4.81 -6.94
N GLU A 17 5.30 -4.63 -7.09
CA GLU A 17 6.30 -5.31 -6.28
C GLU A 17 6.08 -4.97 -4.80
N ILE A 18 6.19 -5.96 -3.91
CA ILE A 18 6.17 -5.74 -2.47
C ILE A 18 7.56 -5.26 -2.05
N ALA A 19 7.65 -4.09 -1.42
CA ALA A 19 8.92 -3.54 -0.95
C ALA A 19 9.31 -4.10 0.43
N GLN A 20 8.35 -4.20 1.34
CA GLN A 20 8.55 -4.67 2.71
C GLN A 20 7.23 -5.14 3.33
N ILE A 21 7.31 -5.79 4.49
CA ILE A 21 6.16 -6.10 5.34
C ILE A 21 6.15 -5.12 6.52
N THR A 22 5.07 -4.37 6.68
CA THR A 22 4.85 -3.48 7.84
C THR A 22 4.10 -4.25 8.93
N ARG A 23 4.45 -3.95 10.19
CA ARG A 23 3.75 -4.45 11.38
C ARG A 23 3.06 -3.29 12.08
N ALA A 24 1.75 -3.40 12.30
CA ALA A 24 0.98 -2.46 13.08
C ALA A 24 0.45 -3.13 14.35
N ILE A 25 0.60 -2.46 15.49
CA ILE A 25 -0.03 -2.87 16.74
C ILE A 25 -1.40 -2.20 16.79
N GLN A 26 -2.46 -3.01 16.90
CA GLN A 26 -3.83 -2.53 17.00
C GLN A 26 -4.16 -2.09 18.44
N GLU A 27 -5.28 -1.38 18.62
CA GLU A 27 -5.72 -0.90 19.95
C GLU A 27 -5.97 -2.04 20.95
N ASP A 28 -6.35 -3.22 20.47
CA ASP A 28 -6.55 -4.43 21.28
C ASP A 28 -5.24 -5.17 21.63
N GLY A 29 -4.09 -4.64 21.18
CA GLY A 29 -2.77 -5.23 21.39
C GLY A 29 -2.40 -6.33 20.40
N SER A 30 -3.28 -6.67 19.45
CA SER A 30 -2.95 -7.61 18.37
C SER A 30 -1.94 -7.00 17.39
N ILE A 31 -1.13 -7.86 16.76
CA ILE A 31 -0.17 -7.43 15.73
C ILE A 31 -0.74 -7.83 14.38
N HIS A 32 -0.94 -6.84 13.52
CA HIS A 32 -1.28 -7.05 12.12
C HIS A 32 -0.04 -6.83 11.25
N GLU A 33 0.29 -7.83 10.44
CA GLU A 33 1.30 -7.72 9.40
C GLU A 33 0.61 -7.49 8.06
N TYR A 34 1.12 -6.56 7.25
CA TYR A 34 0.63 -6.35 5.89
C TYR A 34 1.76 -5.96 4.94
N PRO A 35 1.70 -6.42 3.68
CA PRO A 35 2.68 -6.03 2.67
C PRO A 35 2.52 -4.56 2.29
N GLU A 36 3.64 -3.89 2.03
CA GLU A 36 3.73 -2.55 1.46
C GLU A 36 4.13 -2.63 -0.01
N PRO A 37 3.39 -1.97 -0.92
CA PRO A 37 3.83 -1.87 -2.30
C PRO A 37 5.06 -0.97 -2.39
N LYS A 38 5.94 -1.29 -3.34
CA LYS A 38 7.03 -0.42 -3.75
C LYS A 38 6.46 0.85 -4.33
N LEU A 39 6.96 2.00 -3.87
CA LEU A 39 6.53 3.31 -4.34
C LEU A 39 7.58 3.95 -5.22
N GLU A 40 7.13 4.64 -6.24
CA GLU A 40 7.91 5.58 -7.03
C GLU A 40 7.96 6.95 -6.36
N GLN A 41 8.86 7.80 -6.84
CA GLN A 41 9.05 9.12 -6.27
C GLN A 41 7.76 9.95 -6.39
N GLY A 42 7.26 10.44 -5.25
CA GLY A 42 6.05 11.23 -5.17
C GLY A 42 4.77 10.41 -5.00
N GLU A 43 4.83 9.08 -5.07
CA GLU A 43 3.69 8.22 -4.77
C GLU A 43 3.43 8.13 -3.25
N VAL A 44 2.16 7.96 -2.89
CA VAL A 44 1.73 7.60 -1.55
C VAL A 44 0.65 6.54 -1.60
N VAL A 45 0.61 5.72 -0.55
CA VAL A 45 -0.41 4.69 -0.36
C VAL A 45 -1.52 5.23 0.53
N PHE A 46 -2.76 5.04 0.09
CA PHE A 46 -3.96 5.24 0.86
C PHE A 46 -4.67 3.88 1.02
N ARG A 47 -5.03 3.53 2.26
CA ARG A 47 -5.68 2.25 2.60
C ARG A 47 -7.01 2.57 3.28
N PRO A 48 -8.11 2.69 2.53
CA PRO A 48 -9.42 2.85 3.14
C PRO A 48 -9.89 1.52 3.72
N ASP A 49 -10.62 1.56 4.84
CA ASP A 49 -11.02 0.35 5.59
C ASP A 49 -11.97 -0.57 4.80
N ASP A 50 -12.66 -0.02 3.80
CA ASP A 50 -13.65 -0.72 2.96
C ASP A 50 -13.09 -1.24 1.62
N ASP A 51 -11.84 -0.92 1.27
CA ASP A 51 -11.20 -1.41 0.05
C ASP A 51 -10.10 -2.44 0.36
N PRO A 52 -10.21 -3.68 -0.14
CA PRO A 52 -9.20 -4.70 0.09
C PRO A 52 -7.87 -4.42 -0.62
N ALA A 53 -7.83 -3.52 -1.61
CA ALA A 53 -6.62 -3.19 -2.36
C ALA A 53 -6.11 -1.78 -2.00
N PRO A 54 -4.82 -1.63 -1.61
CA PRO A 54 -4.24 -0.31 -1.37
C PRO A 54 -4.32 0.56 -2.63
N ILE A 55 -4.65 1.83 -2.46
CA ILE A 55 -4.73 2.81 -3.53
C ILE A 55 -3.44 3.61 -3.55
N ILE A 56 -2.76 3.68 -4.70
CA ILE A 56 -1.58 4.52 -4.88
C ILE A 56 -2.00 5.77 -5.64
N VAL A 57 -1.61 6.93 -5.10
CA VAL A 57 -1.82 8.23 -5.73
C VAL A 57 -0.53 9.03 -5.76
N VAL A 58 -0.41 9.93 -6.72
CA VAL A 58 0.73 10.85 -6.81
C VAL A 58 0.45 12.10 -6.00
N ARG A 59 1.37 12.48 -5.11
CA ARG A 59 1.31 13.76 -4.39
C ARG A 59 1.44 14.91 -5.38
N THR A 60 0.42 15.77 -5.39
CA THR A 60 0.43 17.03 -6.16
C THR A 60 1.05 18.20 -5.40
N ILE A 61 1.29 18.03 -4.09
CA ILE A 61 1.94 19.02 -3.21
C ILE A 61 3.28 18.45 -2.72
N PRO A 62 4.42 19.15 -2.93
CA PRO A 62 5.70 18.71 -2.42
C PRO A 62 5.73 18.71 -0.88
N ALA A 63 6.45 17.75 -0.31
CA ALA A 63 6.63 17.56 1.14
C ALA A 63 7.52 18.63 1.77
#